data_AF-A0A835TXN1-F1
#
_entry.id   AF-A0A835TXN1-F1
#
_cell.length_a   1.000
_cell.length_b   1.000
_cell.length_c   1.000
_cell.angle_alpha   90.00
_cell.angle_beta   90.00
_cell.angle_gamma   90.00
#
_symmetry.space_group_name_H-M   'P 1'
#
loop_
_entity.id
_entity.type
_entity.pdbx_description
1 polymer ?
#
loop_
_entity_poly.entity_id
_entity_poly.type
_entity_poly.pdbx_seq_one_letter_code
_entity_poly.pdbx_strand_id
1 'polypeptide(L)'
;MGVRGLQGFVARFCPDACQTVDLREMAEKHRIDHPDSPPVIVVDAMSCVRHWYTPESWVCGGQWREYLVILQDFINAFMAAGIKLVFYFDGVVEEKKRDEWIKRRMKNTEEIARLFWFIKTHRKQPGREMFVLPSALPTFTRYALKSLGQKTVCTLQEADFEVAAYGLQHNCIGILGQDSDYLIYNTCPYFSIENLRLDRLVTVMYSREVLAKEQHIQSENFSIFNILSHGGIECSNSLEDDCDTEIPGQALIYRPARQHIYSILLESGKGGTCPLVKEWCVYFGNPLRQPDLIQPVQPSVTGGTPNLKTLWFAKGPDVEKQRYSTFLACFHLQDEMEELQALEAPVAGFCCLLAYLMMQVSSLSLEDLNAFLALILCLKGKSAAQLIGLQLAEVDSRAVHLGAVLIRGLTTLLMANSACGFPFRMDDLMPWAVFDGKLFQEKYQKSHRGCSVEELLEGNVEDRDIHTGGDTTFLLSKEFMSTSGKLGWWNSCHWDNCCL
;
A
#
# COMPACT_ATOMS: atom_id res chain seq x y z
N MET A 1 -18.51 7.69 -3.22
CA MET A 1 -18.36 6.52 -2.32
C MET A 1 -16.86 6.27 -2.17
N GLY A 2 -16.41 5.16 -1.58
CA GLY A 2 -14.98 4.90 -1.35
C GLY A 2 -14.30 5.62 -0.19
N VAL A 3 -12.98 5.84 -0.28
CA VAL A 3 -12.20 6.55 0.74
C VAL A 3 -12.60 8.03 0.82
N ARG A 4 -13.10 8.42 2.00
CA ARG A 4 -13.45 9.81 2.28
C ARG A 4 -12.22 10.72 2.11
N GLY A 5 -12.29 11.63 1.15
CA GLY A 5 -11.29 12.67 0.92
C GLY A 5 -10.20 12.32 -0.09
N LEU A 6 -10.08 11.06 -0.55
CA LEU A 6 -9.05 10.64 -1.50
C LEU A 6 -9.15 11.37 -2.83
N GLN A 7 -10.34 11.37 -3.44
CA GLN A 7 -10.53 12.06 -4.72
C GLN A 7 -10.20 13.56 -4.62
N GLY A 8 -10.57 14.21 -3.51
CA GLY A 8 -10.24 15.61 -3.26
C GLY A 8 -8.75 15.85 -2.97
N PHE A 9 -8.07 14.88 -2.36
CA PHE A 9 -6.62 14.91 -2.17
C PHE A 9 -5.90 14.82 -3.51
N VAL A 10 -6.22 13.80 -4.32
CA VAL A 10 -5.58 13.61 -5.64
C VAL A 10 -5.82 14.82 -6.54
N ALA A 11 -7.05 15.32 -6.62
CA ALA A 11 -7.36 16.51 -7.40
C ALA A 11 -6.61 17.78 -6.95
N ARG A 12 -6.15 17.85 -5.70
CA ARG A 12 -5.48 19.03 -5.13
C ARG A 12 -3.96 18.93 -5.12
N PHE A 13 -3.41 17.75 -4.87
CA PHE A 13 -1.98 17.54 -4.62
C PHE A 13 -1.28 16.72 -5.71
N CYS A 14 -2.05 16.07 -6.59
CA CYS A 14 -1.59 15.17 -7.65
C CYS A 14 -2.25 15.55 -8.99
N PRO A 15 -2.02 16.77 -9.50
CA PRO A 15 -2.76 17.29 -10.65
C PRO A 15 -2.51 16.49 -11.94
N ASP A 16 -1.33 15.88 -12.11
CA ASP A 16 -1.09 15.06 -13.30
C ASP A 16 -1.87 13.75 -13.24
N ALA A 17 -2.16 13.24 -12.04
CA ALA A 17 -3.03 12.08 -11.84
C ALA A 17 -4.53 12.39 -12.01
N CYS A 18 -4.90 13.67 -12.20
CA CYS A 18 -6.27 14.17 -12.28
C CYS A 18 -6.44 15.10 -13.49
N GLN A 19 -6.70 14.52 -14.66
CA GLN A 19 -6.72 15.26 -15.93
C GLN A 19 -8.11 15.38 -16.51
N THR A 20 -8.41 16.52 -17.13
CA THR A 20 -9.61 16.64 -17.96
C THR A 20 -9.35 15.96 -19.30
N VAL A 21 -10.21 15.01 -19.68
CA VAL A 21 -10.07 14.20 -20.89
C VAL A 21 -11.30 14.28 -21.77
N ASP A 22 -11.10 14.22 -23.09
CA ASP A 22 -12.15 13.99 -24.07
C ASP A 22 -12.25 12.48 -24.37
N LEU A 23 -13.39 11.88 -24.02
CA LEU A 23 -13.59 10.44 -24.19
C LEU A 23 -13.64 10.03 -25.67
N ARG A 24 -13.96 10.95 -26.59
CA ARG A 24 -13.96 10.69 -28.04
C ARG A 24 -12.53 10.48 -28.54
N GLU A 25 -11.62 11.32 -28.10
CA GLU A 25 -10.19 11.20 -28.43
C GLU A 25 -9.60 9.92 -27.85
N MET A 26 -9.94 9.59 -26.59
CA MET A 26 -9.51 8.34 -25.97
C MET A 26 -10.03 7.10 -26.72
N ALA A 27 -11.29 7.14 -27.15
CA ALA A 27 -11.87 6.05 -27.93
C ALA A 27 -11.19 5.88 -29.30
N GLU A 28 -10.86 6.98 -29.98
CA GLU A 28 -10.13 6.95 -31.24
C GLU A 28 -8.72 6.38 -31.05
N LYS A 29 -8.00 6.86 -30.04
CA LYS A 29 -6.68 6.33 -29.70
C LYS A 29 -6.72 4.83 -29.41
N HIS A 30 -7.71 4.36 -28.65
CA HIS A 30 -7.85 2.92 -28.36
C HIS A 30 -8.10 2.09 -29.62
N ARG A 31 -8.89 2.60 -30.58
CA ARG A 31 -9.12 1.92 -31.86
C ARG A 31 -7.84 1.77 -32.68
N ILE A 32 -6.96 2.78 -32.62
CA ILE A 32 -5.66 2.76 -33.30
C ILE A 32 -4.73 1.75 -32.62
N ASP A 33 -4.62 1.82 -31.29
CA ASP A 33 -3.69 1.00 -30.51
C ASP A 33 -4.14 -0.48 -30.43
N HIS A 34 -5.46 -0.74 -30.50
CA HIS A 34 -6.07 -2.07 -30.33
C HIS A 34 -7.19 -2.33 -31.37
N PRO A 35 -6.86 -2.60 -32.65
CA PRO A 35 -7.85 -2.73 -33.72
C PRO A 35 -8.90 -3.84 -33.50
N ASP A 36 -8.50 -4.91 -32.79
CA ASP A 36 -9.36 -6.07 -32.52
C ASP A 36 -10.26 -5.90 -31.28
N SER A 37 -10.10 -4.79 -30.53
CA SER A 37 -10.84 -4.52 -29.30
C SER A 37 -11.65 -3.22 -29.40
N PRO A 38 -12.98 -3.26 -29.29
CA PRO A 38 -13.77 -2.03 -29.31
C PRO A 38 -13.54 -1.23 -28.01
N PRO A 39 -13.59 0.12 -28.06
CA PRO A 39 -13.53 0.94 -26.86
C PRO A 39 -14.73 0.67 -25.94
N VAL A 40 -14.47 0.16 -24.73
CA VAL A 40 -15.49 -0.14 -23.73
C VAL A 40 -15.27 0.69 -22.48
N ILE A 41 -16.35 1.30 -21.97
CA ILE A 41 -16.40 1.87 -20.62
C ILE A 41 -17.32 1.00 -19.75
N VAL A 42 -16.79 0.57 -18.60
CA VAL A 42 -17.61 -0.06 -17.56
C VAL A 42 -18.23 1.03 -16.71
N VAL A 43 -19.53 0.92 -16.44
CA VAL A 43 -20.28 1.92 -15.67
C VAL A 43 -20.67 1.30 -14.33
N ASP A 44 -20.20 1.91 -13.25
CA ASP A 44 -20.76 1.70 -11.91
C ASP A 44 -22.12 2.40 -11.87
N ALA A 45 -23.18 1.64 -12.16
CA ALA A 45 -24.50 2.21 -12.33
C ALA A 45 -25.02 2.81 -11.02
N MET A 46 -24.71 2.21 -9.87
CA MET A 46 -25.19 2.67 -8.57
C MET A 46 -24.61 4.05 -8.20
N SER A 47 -23.36 4.31 -8.56
CA SER A 47 -22.77 5.64 -8.44
C SER A 47 -23.38 6.67 -9.41
N CYS A 48 -23.86 6.22 -10.58
CA CYS A 48 -24.39 7.09 -11.63
C CYS A 48 -25.90 7.40 -11.51
N VAL A 49 -26.71 6.55 -10.86
CA VAL A 49 -28.18 6.69 -10.82
C VAL A 49 -28.63 8.07 -10.34
N ARG A 50 -27.90 8.68 -9.39
CA ARG A 50 -28.20 10.03 -8.86
C ARG A 50 -28.03 11.15 -9.88
N HIS A 51 -27.26 10.91 -10.93
CA HIS A 51 -26.99 11.87 -12.00
C HIS A 51 -28.01 11.73 -13.14
N TRP A 52 -28.56 10.53 -13.35
CA TRP A 52 -29.60 10.31 -14.36
C TRP A 52 -31.00 10.69 -13.86
N TYR A 53 -31.28 10.57 -12.56
CA TYR A 53 -32.61 10.84 -12.02
C TYR A 53 -32.65 12.20 -11.30
N THR A 54 -33.34 13.17 -11.92
CA THR A 54 -33.38 14.56 -11.46
C THR A 54 -34.31 14.77 -10.26
N PRO A 55 -33.99 15.72 -9.35
CA PRO A 55 -34.78 16.02 -8.15
C PRO A 55 -36.02 16.90 -8.41
N GLU A 56 -36.46 17.10 -9.65
CA GLU A 56 -37.48 18.12 -9.97
C GLU A 56 -38.92 17.67 -9.66
N SER A 57 -39.22 16.37 -9.63
CA SER A 57 -40.60 15.86 -9.36
C SER A 57 -40.62 14.48 -8.68
N TRP A 58 -39.61 14.20 -7.85
CA TRP A 58 -39.38 12.86 -7.32
C TRP A 58 -40.37 12.41 -6.25
N VAL A 59 -40.97 13.34 -5.48
CA VAL A 59 -41.91 12.97 -4.39
C VAL A 59 -43.27 12.49 -4.90
N CYS A 60 -43.60 12.76 -6.17
CA CYS A 60 -44.86 12.39 -6.81
C CYS A 60 -44.92 10.94 -7.32
N GLY A 61 -43.92 10.10 -6.99
CA GLY A 61 -43.79 8.75 -7.52
C GLY A 61 -42.92 8.64 -8.78
N GLY A 62 -42.40 9.78 -9.26
CA GLY A 62 -41.35 9.88 -10.27
C GLY A 62 -41.81 10.13 -11.70
N GLN A 63 -40.90 10.69 -12.50
CA GLN A 63 -41.07 11.06 -13.91
C GLN A 63 -40.35 10.05 -14.80
N TRP A 64 -40.96 8.87 -14.99
CA TRP A 64 -40.29 7.71 -15.56
C TRP A 64 -40.06 7.78 -17.07
N ARG A 65 -40.88 8.55 -17.81
CA ARG A 65 -40.71 8.72 -19.26
C ARG A 65 -39.53 9.62 -19.55
N GLU A 66 -39.45 10.74 -18.84
CA GLU A 66 -38.35 11.69 -18.84
C GLU A 66 -37.05 10.99 -18.45
N TYR A 67 -37.10 10.15 -17.41
CA TYR A 67 -35.96 9.34 -16.99
C TYR A 67 -35.47 8.39 -18.10
N LEU A 68 -36.39 7.72 -18.82
CA LEU A 68 -36.03 6.85 -19.93
C LEU A 68 -35.38 7.63 -21.08
N VAL A 69 -35.87 8.84 -21.39
CA VAL A 69 -35.26 9.73 -22.39
C VAL A 69 -33.85 10.13 -21.95
N ILE A 70 -33.65 10.51 -20.69
CA ILE A 70 -32.32 10.85 -20.16
C ILE A 70 -31.34 9.67 -20.30
N LEU A 71 -31.77 8.45 -19.97
CA LEU A 71 -30.94 7.26 -20.16
C LEU A 71 -30.62 7.02 -21.64
N GLN A 72 -31.60 7.18 -22.52
CA GLN A 72 -31.41 7.00 -23.96
C GLN A 72 -30.42 8.02 -24.54
N ASP A 73 -30.57 9.30 -24.17
CA ASP A 73 -29.67 10.37 -24.60
C ASP A 73 -28.25 10.16 -24.08
N PHE A 74 -28.13 9.72 -22.82
CA PHE A 74 -26.86 9.34 -22.22
C PHE A 74 -26.18 8.22 -23.04
N ILE A 75 -26.87 7.11 -23.29
CA ILE A 75 -26.32 6.00 -24.08
C ILE A 75 -25.94 6.46 -25.49
N ASN A 76 -26.82 7.22 -26.15
CA ASN A 76 -26.62 7.70 -27.52
C ASN A 76 -25.37 8.56 -27.66
N ALA A 77 -25.07 9.41 -26.67
CA ALA A 77 -23.86 10.22 -26.69
C ALA A 77 -22.60 9.34 -26.78
N PHE A 78 -22.46 8.33 -25.92
CA PHE A 78 -21.31 7.42 -25.93
C PHE A 78 -21.27 6.53 -27.20
N MET A 79 -22.41 5.99 -27.62
CA MET A 79 -22.47 5.17 -28.83
C MET A 79 -22.10 5.97 -30.10
N ALA A 80 -22.48 7.25 -30.18
CA ALA A 80 -22.10 8.13 -31.28
C ALA A 80 -20.58 8.39 -31.33
N ALA A 81 -19.88 8.28 -30.19
CA ALA A 81 -18.41 8.31 -30.11
C ALA A 81 -17.74 6.94 -30.38
N GLY A 82 -18.53 5.91 -30.69
CA GLY A 82 -18.06 4.55 -30.87
C GLY A 82 -17.63 3.87 -29.56
N ILE A 83 -18.16 4.32 -28.41
CA ILE A 83 -17.88 3.76 -27.08
C ILE A 83 -19.03 2.85 -26.66
N LYS A 84 -18.70 1.61 -26.31
CA LYS A 84 -19.66 0.65 -25.77
C LYS A 84 -19.73 0.77 -24.25
N LEU A 85 -20.94 0.75 -23.70
CA LEU A 85 -21.16 0.79 -22.24
C LEU A 85 -21.54 -0.58 -21.70
N VAL A 86 -20.99 -0.92 -20.53
CA VAL A 86 -21.38 -2.12 -19.77
C VAL A 86 -21.72 -1.72 -18.34
N PHE A 87 -22.97 -1.91 -17.93
CA PHE A 87 -23.48 -1.40 -16.66
C PHE A 87 -23.45 -2.46 -15.57
N TYR A 88 -22.84 -2.14 -14.44
CA TYR A 88 -22.79 -2.99 -13.25
C TYR A 88 -23.69 -2.43 -12.15
N PHE A 89 -24.47 -3.32 -11.54
CA PHE A 89 -25.37 -3.01 -10.43
C PHE A 89 -25.02 -3.85 -9.21
N ASP A 90 -25.15 -3.24 -8.03
CA ASP A 90 -25.03 -3.93 -6.74
C ASP A 90 -25.89 -5.20 -6.71
N GLY A 91 -25.25 -6.29 -6.31
CA GLY A 91 -25.89 -7.56 -5.99
C GLY A 91 -26.35 -7.65 -4.54
N VAL A 92 -26.07 -8.80 -3.92
CA VAL A 92 -26.43 -9.07 -2.53
C VAL A 92 -25.47 -8.33 -1.59
N VAL A 93 -26.01 -7.77 -0.51
CA VAL A 93 -25.19 -7.15 0.55
C VAL A 93 -24.46 -8.25 1.30
N GLU A 94 -23.13 -8.23 1.24
CA GLU A 94 -22.28 -9.14 1.99
C GLU A 94 -22.48 -9.02 3.50
N GLU A 95 -22.33 -10.13 4.21
CA GLU A 95 -22.55 -10.20 5.67
C GLU A 95 -21.71 -9.17 6.43
N LYS A 96 -20.45 -9.00 6.03
CA LYS A 96 -19.50 -8.05 6.62
C LYS A 96 -19.93 -6.57 6.49
N LYS A 97 -20.72 -6.22 5.47
CA LYS A 97 -21.24 -4.86 5.25
C LYS A 97 -22.65 -4.65 5.78
N ARG A 98 -23.26 -5.68 6.38
CA ARG A 98 -24.67 -5.64 6.83
C ARG A 98 -24.92 -4.57 7.88
N ASP A 99 -24.02 -4.40 8.85
CA ASP A 99 -24.18 -3.38 9.89
C ASP A 99 -24.13 -1.96 9.34
N GLU A 100 -23.19 -1.69 8.42
CA GLU A 100 -23.11 -0.40 7.73
C GLU A 100 -24.35 -0.15 6.86
N TRP A 101 -24.85 -1.20 6.19
CA TRP A 101 -26.11 -1.12 5.46
C TRP A 101 -27.29 -0.80 6.40
N ILE A 102 -27.41 -1.46 7.55
CA ILE A 102 -28.45 -1.19 8.56
C ILE A 102 -28.37 0.25 9.04
N LYS A 103 -27.17 0.73 9.41
CA LYS A 103 -26.93 2.13 9.82
C LYS A 103 -27.41 3.12 8.77
N ARG A 104 -27.07 2.88 7.49
CA ARG A 104 -27.53 3.72 6.36
C ARG A 104 -29.05 3.69 6.22
N ARG A 105 -29.70 2.53 6.39
CA ARG A 105 -31.17 2.44 6.31
C ARG A 105 -31.87 3.15 7.45
N MET A 106 -31.36 3.06 8.68
CA MET A 106 -31.90 3.81 9.82
C MET A 106 -31.80 5.31 9.60
N LYS A 107 -30.65 5.79 9.12
CA LYS A 107 -30.47 7.20 8.74
C LYS A 107 -31.45 7.64 7.65
N ASN A 108 -31.64 6.83 6.61
CA ASN A 108 -32.61 7.13 5.55
C ASN A 108 -34.04 7.21 6.11
N THR A 109 -34.41 6.39 7.08
CA THR A 109 -35.73 6.45 7.74
C THR A 109 -35.93 7.78 8.47
N GLU A 110 -34.91 8.30 9.16
CA GLU A 110 -34.96 9.62 9.79
C GLU A 110 -35.08 10.76 8.76
N GLU A 111 -34.34 10.66 7.64
CA GLU A 111 -34.44 11.61 6.52
C GLU A 111 -35.85 11.61 5.91
N ILE A 112 -36.45 10.43 5.72
CA ILE A 112 -37.83 10.28 5.23
C ILE A 112 -38.84 10.87 6.23
N ALA A 113 -38.62 10.72 7.54
CA ALA A 113 -39.50 11.33 8.53
C ALA A 113 -39.47 12.87 8.44
N ARG A 114 -38.28 13.47 8.29
CA ARG A 114 -38.12 14.91 8.07
C ARG A 114 -38.78 15.38 6.77
N LEU A 115 -38.62 14.61 5.69
CA LEU A 115 -39.29 14.83 4.40
C LEU A 115 -40.81 14.90 4.55
N PHE A 116 -41.43 13.91 5.19
CA PHE A 116 -42.88 13.89 5.36
C PHE A 116 -43.38 15.00 6.28
N TRP A 117 -42.60 15.39 7.29
CA TRP A 117 -42.90 16.57 8.10
C TRP A 117 -42.93 17.83 7.23
N PHE A 118 -41.92 18.05 6.38
CA PHE A 118 -41.88 19.20 5.48
C PHE A 118 -43.09 19.25 4.54
N ILE A 119 -43.43 18.12 3.91
CA ILE A 119 -44.56 18.02 2.97
C ILE A 119 -45.89 18.30 3.68
N LYS A 120 -46.10 17.76 4.89
CA LYS A 120 -47.32 18.00 5.68
C LYS A 120 -47.49 19.47 6.06
N THR A 121 -46.39 20.12 6.44
CA THR A 121 -46.38 21.52 6.89
C THR A 121 -46.50 22.51 5.73
N HIS A 122 -45.70 22.34 4.67
CA HIS A 122 -45.56 23.34 3.61
C HIS A 122 -46.38 23.03 2.35
N ARG A 123 -46.89 21.79 2.22
CA ARG A 123 -47.65 21.32 1.05
C ARG A 123 -46.93 21.53 -0.28
N LYS A 124 -45.60 21.43 -0.26
CA LYS A 124 -44.70 21.58 -1.42
C LYS A 124 -43.66 20.47 -1.45
N GLN A 125 -43.12 20.18 -2.63
CA GLN A 125 -41.92 19.35 -2.75
C GLN A 125 -40.73 20.07 -2.12
N PRO A 126 -39.88 19.38 -1.34
CA PRO A 126 -38.67 19.99 -0.79
C PRO A 126 -37.58 20.17 -1.87
N GLY A 127 -36.55 20.94 -1.53
CA GLY A 127 -35.41 21.17 -2.40
C GLY A 127 -34.46 19.97 -2.52
N ARG A 128 -33.35 20.19 -3.22
CA ARG A 128 -32.32 19.18 -3.52
C ARG A 128 -31.66 18.64 -2.24
N GLU A 129 -31.61 19.43 -1.18
CA GLU A 129 -31.03 19.09 0.13
C GLU A 129 -31.79 17.98 0.86
N MET A 130 -33.07 17.76 0.55
CA MET A 130 -33.88 16.67 1.10
C MET A 130 -34.18 15.58 0.06
N PHE A 131 -33.44 15.55 -1.05
CA PHE A 131 -33.64 14.58 -2.11
C PHE A 131 -33.32 13.16 -1.64
N VAL A 132 -34.28 12.25 -1.82
CA VAL A 132 -34.12 10.82 -1.54
C VAL A 132 -34.33 10.03 -2.83
N LEU A 133 -33.39 9.13 -3.14
CA LEU A 133 -33.53 8.22 -4.27
C LEU A 133 -34.71 7.25 -4.05
N PRO A 134 -35.61 7.08 -5.04
CA PRO A 134 -36.65 6.06 -4.97
C PRO A 134 -36.02 4.65 -4.84
N SER A 135 -36.54 3.85 -3.91
CA SER A 135 -35.96 2.53 -3.57
C SER A 135 -35.94 1.55 -4.74
N ALA A 136 -36.94 1.61 -5.63
CA ALA A 136 -37.04 0.74 -6.80
C ALA A 136 -36.29 1.26 -8.03
N LEU A 137 -35.73 2.49 -7.98
CA LEU A 137 -35.09 3.13 -9.13
C LEU A 137 -33.93 2.29 -9.70
N PRO A 138 -32.98 1.75 -8.92
CA PRO A 138 -31.92 0.91 -9.48
C PRO A 138 -32.45 -0.32 -10.24
N THR A 139 -33.46 -0.98 -9.68
CA THR A 139 -34.12 -2.15 -10.30
C THR A 139 -34.71 -1.78 -11.66
N PHE A 140 -35.48 -0.69 -11.74
CA PHE A 140 -36.09 -0.26 -12.99
C PHE A 140 -35.08 0.33 -13.97
N THR A 141 -34.03 0.98 -13.49
CA THR A 141 -32.91 1.46 -14.33
C THR A 141 -32.30 0.29 -15.09
N ARG A 142 -32.03 -0.83 -14.41
CA ARG A 142 -31.49 -2.04 -15.04
C ARG A 142 -32.41 -2.57 -16.14
N TYR A 143 -33.72 -2.59 -15.92
CA TYR A 143 -34.69 -3.04 -16.95
C TYR A 143 -34.80 -2.04 -18.11
N ALA A 144 -34.78 -0.74 -17.82
CA ALA A 144 -34.74 0.31 -18.84
C ALA A 144 -33.52 0.13 -19.75
N LEU A 145 -32.32 0.04 -19.17
CA LEU A 145 -31.07 -0.19 -19.91
C LEU A 145 -31.13 -1.46 -20.79
N LYS A 146 -31.69 -2.56 -20.27
CA LYS A 146 -31.91 -3.78 -21.08
C LYS A 146 -32.87 -3.54 -22.25
N SER A 147 -33.95 -2.80 -22.04
CA SER A 147 -34.90 -2.46 -23.10
C SER A 147 -34.29 -1.55 -24.17
N LEU A 148 -33.27 -0.75 -23.79
CA LEU A 148 -32.46 0.08 -24.68
C LEU A 148 -31.25 -0.70 -25.28
N GLY A 149 -31.24 -2.03 -25.16
CA GLY A 149 -30.22 -2.90 -25.78
C GLY A 149 -28.86 -2.92 -25.07
N GLN A 150 -28.74 -2.37 -23.86
CA GLN A 150 -27.47 -2.31 -23.14
C GLN A 150 -27.19 -3.57 -22.32
N LYS A 151 -25.90 -3.93 -22.20
CA LYS A 151 -25.44 -5.03 -21.34
C LYS A 151 -25.47 -4.57 -19.89
N THR A 152 -26.23 -5.28 -19.04
CA THR A 152 -26.28 -5.05 -17.60
C THR A 152 -25.83 -6.31 -16.84
N VAL A 153 -25.00 -6.14 -15.83
CA VAL A 153 -24.50 -7.21 -14.95
C VAL A 153 -24.93 -6.90 -13.52
N CYS A 154 -25.33 -7.93 -12.78
CA CYS A 154 -25.50 -7.84 -11.32
C CYS A 154 -24.36 -8.58 -10.66
N THR A 155 -23.77 -7.94 -9.67
CA THR A 155 -22.58 -8.47 -9.01
C THR A 155 -22.95 -9.62 -8.09
N LEU A 156 -22.03 -10.56 -7.91
CA LEU A 156 -22.07 -11.63 -6.92
C LEU A 156 -21.25 -11.26 -5.68
N GLN A 157 -20.34 -10.30 -5.82
CA GLN A 157 -19.45 -9.73 -4.80
C GLN A 157 -19.64 -8.21 -4.75
N GLU A 158 -18.76 -7.52 -4.01
CA GLU A 158 -18.67 -6.05 -4.01
C GLU A 158 -18.60 -5.48 -5.43
N ALA A 159 -19.50 -4.53 -5.74
CA ALA A 159 -19.70 -4.08 -7.10
C ALA A 159 -18.52 -3.29 -7.67
N ASP A 160 -17.91 -2.44 -6.83
CA ASP A 160 -16.67 -1.72 -7.10
C ASP A 160 -15.53 -2.66 -7.49
N PHE A 161 -15.33 -3.75 -6.74
CA PHE A 161 -14.33 -4.76 -7.07
C PHE A 161 -14.60 -5.46 -8.41
N GLU A 162 -15.85 -5.85 -8.68
CA GLU A 162 -16.20 -6.51 -9.95
C GLU A 162 -16.10 -5.59 -11.16
N VAL A 163 -16.44 -4.31 -11.00
CA VAL A 163 -16.26 -3.25 -12.00
C VAL A 163 -14.77 -3.08 -12.31
N ALA A 164 -13.93 -2.97 -11.27
CA ALA A 164 -12.48 -2.86 -11.41
C ALA A 164 -11.88 -4.08 -12.13
N ALA A 165 -12.29 -5.29 -11.73
CA ALA A 165 -11.82 -6.53 -12.34
C ALA A 165 -12.21 -6.63 -13.81
N TYR A 166 -13.46 -6.28 -14.17
CA TYR A 166 -13.90 -6.30 -15.56
C TYR A 166 -13.13 -5.27 -16.41
N GLY A 167 -12.93 -4.08 -15.86
CA GLY A 167 -12.16 -3.02 -16.52
C GLY A 167 -10.77 -3.49 -16.95
N LEU A 168 -10.05 -4.14 -16.05
CA LEU A 168 -8.73 -4.72 -16.30
C LEU A 168 -8.78 -5.89 -17.29
N GLN A 169 -9.64 -6.89 -17.03
CA GLN A 169 -9.68 -8.15 -17.79
C GLN A 169 -10.09 -7.97 -19.25
N HIS A 170 -10.91 -6.95 -19.55
CA HIS A 170 -11.40 -6.67 -20.89
C HIS A 170 -10.71 -5.50 -21.56
N ASN A 171 -9.58 -5.01 -21.01
CA ASN A 171 -8.83 -3.87 -21.54
C ASN A 171 -9.73 -2.66 -21.83
N CYS A 172 -10.62 -2.34 -20.89
CA CYS A 172 -11.55 -1.22 -21.04
C CYS A 172 -10.79 0.11 -21.06
N ILE A 173 -11.30 1.11 -21.78
CA ILE A 173 -10.69 2.44 -21.80
C ILE A 173 -10.84 3.19 -20.48
N GLY A 174 -11.78 2.76 -19.65
CA GLY A 174 -11.92 3.21 -18.26
C GLY A 174 -13.23 2.79 -17.60
N ILE A 175 -13.38 3.21 -16.34
CA ILE A 175 -14.54 3.00 -15.49
C ILE A 175 -15.24 4.34 -15.26
N LEU A 176 -16.53 4.45 -15.53
CA LEU A 176 -17.32 5.63 -15.21
C LEU A 176 -18.06 5.43 -13.88
N GLY A 177 -17.80 6.31 -12.92
CA GLY A 177 -18.48 6.27 -11.63
C GLY A 177 -18.18 7.48 -10.74
N GLN A 178 -18.50 7.37 -9.45
CA GLN A 178 -18.11 8.33 -8.40
C GLN A 178 -17.59 7.64 -7.14
N ASP A 179 -16.66 6.69 -7.33
CA ASP A 179 -16.00 5.95 -6.26
C ASP A 179 -14.48 6.08 -6.34
N SER A 180 -13.87 6.54 -5.24
CA SER A 180 -12.41 6.73 -5.18
C SER A 180 -11.64 5.42 -4.97
N ASP A 181 -12.32 4.30 -4.73
CA ASP A 181 -11.67 2.99 -4.60
C ASP A 181 -11.03 2.53 -5.93
N TYR A 182 -11.53 3.02 -7.07
CA TYR A 182 -10.94 2.74 -8.38
C TYR A 182 -9.51 3.29 -8.56
N LEU A 183 -9.10 4.28 -7.77
CA LEU A 183 -7.71 4.76 -7.75
C LEU A 183 -6.73 3.78 -7.09
N ILE A 184 -7.27 2.77 -6.41
CA ILE A 184 -6.56 1.88 -5.50
C ILE A 184 -6.46 0.50 -6.12
N TYR A 185 -7.57 0.04 -6.71
CA TYR A 185 -7.60 -1.23 -7.44
C TYR A 185 -6.63 -1.23 -8.61
N ASN A 186 -6.12 -2.42 -8.97
CA ASN A 186 -5.34 -2.57 -10.18
C ASN A 186 -6.33 -2.64 -11.35
N THR A 187 -6.56 -1.53 -12.02
CA THR A 187 -7.61 -1.42 -13.05
C THR A 187 -7.33 -0.30 -14.03
N CYS A 188 -8.15 -0.22 -15.09
CA CYS A 188 -8.13 0.84 -16.09
C CYS A 188 -8.48 2.21 -15.48
N PRO A 189 -8.22 3.34 -16.18
CA PRO A 189 -8.49 4.68 -15.67
C PRO A 189 -9.92 4.89 -15.16
N TYR A 190 -10.07 5.73 -14.13
CA TYR A 190 -11.35 6.06 -13.52
C TYR A 190 -11.86 7.43 -13.98
N PHE A 191 -13.08 7.50 -14.49
CA PHE A 191 -13.77 8.70 -14.98
C PHE A 191 -14.87 9.13 -14.01
N SER A 192 -14.91 10.43 -13.71
CA SER A 192 -15.94 10.99 -12.83
C SER A 192 -17.27 11.21 -13.55
N ILE A 193 -18.35 10.61 -13.05
CA ILE A 193 -19.71 10.95 -13.51
C ILE A 193 -20.15 12.34 -13.02
N GLU A 194 -19.64 12.79 -11.87
CA GLU A 194 -19.96 14.11 -11.32
C GLU A 194 -19.42 15.26 -12.20
N ASN A 195 -18.23 15.08 -12.78
CA ASN A 195 -17.62 16.05 -13.67
C ASN A 195 -17.95 15.84 -15.16
N LEU A 196 -18.75 14.81 -15.51
CA LEU A 196 -19.06 14.49 -16.89
C LEU A 196 -19.92 15.58 -17.54
N ARG A 197 -19.41 16.11 -18.65
CA ARG A 197 -20.11 17.01 -19.57
C ARG A 197 -20.56 16.24 -20.79
N LEU A 198 -21.77 15.69 -20.73
CA LEU A 198 -22.32 14.78 -21.75
C LEU A 198 -22.35 15.40 -23.16
N ASP A 199 -22.60 16.71 -23.26
CA ASP A 199 -22.64 17.46 -24.53
C ASP A 199 -21.31 17.40 -25.30
N ARG A 200 -20.20 17.35 -24.56
CA ARG A 200 -18.84 17.29 -25.13
C ARG A 200 -18.19 15.91 -24.95
N LEU A 201 -18.75 15.04 -24.11
CA LEU A 201 -18.11 13.82 -23.61
C LEU A 201 -16.75 14.08 -22.96
N VAL A 202 -16.67 15.18 -22.21
CA VAL A 202 -15.48 15.57 -21.45
C VAL A 202 -15.72 15.27 -19.97
N THR A 203 -14.72 14.69 -19.30
CA THR A 203 -14.77 14.43 -17.86
C THR A 203 -13.39 14.52 -17.22
N VAL A 204 -13.32 14.37 -15.90
CA VAL A 204 -12.07 14.20 -15.16
C VAL A 204 -11.73 12.72 -15.10
N MET A 205 -10.52 12.38 -15.55
CA MET A 205 -9.88 11.09 -15.43
C MET A 205 -8.90 11.09 -14.27
N TYR A 206 -8.97 10.04 -13.47
CA TYR A 206 -8.07 9.70 -12.39
C TYR A 206 -7.28 8.45 -12.78
N SER A 207 -5.94 8.53 -12.75
CA SER A 207 -5.08 7.41 -13.11
C SER A 207 -4.24 6.95 -11.92
N ARG A 208 -4.40 5.67 -11.54
CA ARG A 208 -3.55 5.02 -10.53
C ARG A 208 -2.09 5.03 -10.95
N GLU A 209 -1.80 4.76 -12.21
CA GLU A 209 -0.43 4.71 -12.73
C GLU A 209 0.23 6.09 -12.65
N VAL A 210 -0.49 7.16 -13.01
CA VAL A 210 0.06 8.52 -12.91
C VAL A 210 0.21 8.95 -11.46
N LEU A 211 -0.72 8.57 -10.57
CA LEU A 211 -0.59 8.79 -9.13
C LEU A 211 0.67 8.11 -8.57
N ALA A 212 0.88 6.83 -8.92
CA ALA A 212 2.09 6.10 -8.55
C ALA A 212 3.36 6.72 -9.17
N LYS A 213 3.26 7.22 -10.41
CA LYS A 213 4.36 7.91 -11.10
C LYS A 213 4.73 9.23 -10.42
N GLU A 214 3.76 10.04 -10.01
CA GLU A 214 4.02 11.31 -9.32
C GLU A 214 4.71 11.05 -7.97
N GLN A 215 4.25 10.07 -7.19
CA GLN A 215 4.95 9.64 -5.97
C GLN A 215 6.38 9.14 -6.26
N HIS A 216 6.58 8.43 -7.37
CA HIS A 216 7.92 8.06 -7.82
C HIS A 216 8.79 9.27 -8.23
N ILE A 217 8.26 10.22 -9.00
CA ILE A 217 8.99 11.44 -9.43
C ILE A 217 9.41 12.27 -8.22
N GLN A 218 8.58 12.32 -7.18
CA GLN A 218 8.91 12.92 -5.90
C GLN A 218 9.97 12.14 -5.10
N SER A 219 10.51 11.06 -5.68
CA SER A 219 11.53 10.18 -5.10
C SER A 219 11.10 9.46 -3.83
N GLU A 220 9.78 9.34 -3.59
CA GLU A 220 9.29 8.69 -2.38
C GLU A 220 9.48 7.16 -2.43
N ASN A 221 9.30 6.52 -3.61
CA ASN A 221 9.75 5.13 -3.84
C ASN A 221 9.66 4.67 -5.32
N PHE A 222 10.79 4.52 -6.04
CA PHE A 222 10.81 4.03 -7.43
C PHE A 222 10.33 2.59 -7.61
N SER A 223 10.66 1.72 -6.66
CA SER A 223 10.35 0.30 -6.76
C SER A 223 8.84 0.05 -6.75
N ILE A 224 8.08 0.80 -5.94
CA ILE A 224 6.61 0.69 -5.88
C ILE A 224 5.99 0.98 -7.24
N PHE A 225 6.42 2.05 -7.91
CA PHE A 225 5.93 2.38 -9.25
C PHE A 225 6.24 1.27 -10.27
N ASN A 226 7.47 0.75 -10.29
CA ASN A 226 7.80 -0.33 -11.23
C ASN A 226 7.01 -1.61 -10.99
N ILE A 227 6.74 -1.96 -9.73
CA ILE A 227 5.90 -3.11 -9.38
C ILE A 227 4.47 -2.88 -9.87
N LEU A 228 3.89 -1.72 -9.59
CA LEU A 228 2.50 -1.42 -9.91
C LEU A 228 2.24 -1.21 -11.40
N SER A 229 3.19 -0.61 -12.12
CA SER A 229 3.04 -0.27 -13.54
C SER A 229 3.63 -1.33 -14.49
N HIS A 230 4.71 -2.00 -14.09
CA HIS A 230 5.45 -2.92 -14.97
C HIS A 230 5.52 -4.35 -14.43
N GLY A 231 5.07 -4.59 -13.19
CA GLY A 231 5.14 -5.92 -12.57
C GLY A 231 6.56 -6.43 -12.39
N GLY A 232 7.54 -5.55 -12.17
CA GLY A 232 8.94 -5.94 -12.04
C GLY A 232 9.81 -4.97 -11.27
N ILE A 233 10.96 -5.46 -10.82
CA ILE A 233 12.00 -4.67 -10.16
C ILE A 233 13.39 -5.10 -10.62
N GLU A 234 14.36 -4.22 -10.42
CA GLU A 234 15.76 -4.44 -10.71
C GLU A 234 16.58 -4.16 -9.45
N CYS A 235 17.59 -5.00 -9.19
CA CYS A 235 18.50 -4.82 -8.05
C CYS A 235 19.94 -5.06 -8.50
N SER A 236 20.73 -3.99 -8.51
CA SER A 236 22.14 -4.00 -8.92
C SER A 236 23.03 -4.72 -7.91
N ASN A 237 24.29 -4.93 -8.30
CA ASN A 237 25.34 -5.51 -7.44
C ASN A 237 25.46 -4.79 -6.09
N SER A 238 25.78 -5.55 -5.05
CA SER A 238 26.29 -5.02 -3.78
C SER A 238 27.74 -5.49 -3.56
N LEU A 239 28.40 -4.97 -2.53
CA LEU A 239 29.73 -5.43 -2.10
C LEU A 239 29.59 -6.74 -1.32
N GLU A 240 29.27 -7.82 -2.04
CA GLU A 240 29.11 -9.17 -1.52
C GLU A 240 30.35 -10.00 -1.91
N ASP A 241 30.86 -10.81 -0.99
CA ASP A 241 31.98 -11.72 -1.26
C ASP A 241 31.45 -13.06 -1.78
N ASP A 242 31.59 -13.29 -3.09
CA ASP A 242 31.17 -14.54 -3.75
C ASP A 242 31.91 -15.79 -3.22
N CYS A 243 33.05 -15.61 -2.54
CA CYS A 243 33.78 -16.71 -1.91
C CYS A 243 33.22 -17.08 -0.53
N ASP A 244 32.49 -16.15 0.11
CA ASP A 244 31.89 -16.37 1.42
C ASP A 244 30.52 -17.04 1.26
N THR A 245 30.49 -18.36 1.46
CA THR A 245 29.25 -19.14 1.38
C THR A 245 28.40 -19.07 2.65
N GLU A 246 28.88 -18.42 3.71
CA GLU A 246 28.16 -18.32 4.98
C GLU A 246 27.05 -17.27 4.92
N ILE A 247 27.21 -16.22 4.13
CA ILE A 247 26.25 -15.13 3.97
C ILE A 247 25.61 -15.24 2.58
N PRO A 248 24.32 -15.59 2.47
CA PRO A 248 23.64 -15.63 1.18
C PRO A 248 23.60 -14.23 0.54
N GLY A 249 23.47 -14.18 -0.78
CA GLY A 249 23.39 -12.88 -1.44
C GLY A 249 22.17 -12.06 -1.01
N GLN A 250 22.29 -10.73 -0.93
CA GLN A 250 21.25 -9.84 -0.39
C GLN A 250 19.90 -10.02 -1.10
N ALA A 251 19.94 -10.28 -2.41
CA ALA A 251 18.76 -10.49 -3.22
C ALA A 251 17.95 -11.69 -2.71
N LEU A 252 18.64 -12.75 -2.27
CA LEU A 252 18.02 -13.95 -1.71
C LEU A 252 17.57 -13.71 -0.27
N ILE A 253 18.41 -13.06 0.55
CA ILE A 253 18.08 -12.72 1.95
C ILE A 253 16.76 -11.96 2.03
N TYR A 254 16.57 -10.92 1.22
CA TYR A 254 15.39 -10.05 1.30
C TYR A 254 14.22 -10.49 0.41
N ARG A 255 14.36 -11.56 -0.37
CA ARG A 255 13.27 -12.05 -1.25
C ARG A 255 11.99 -12.37 -0.46
N PRO A 256 12.02 -13.06 0.69
CA PRO A 256 10.81 -13.32 1.46
C PRO A 256 10.08 -12.03 1.88
N ALA A 257 10.82 -11.00 2.31
CA ALA A 257 10.22 -9.71 2.64
C ALA A 257 9.58 -9.06 1.40
N ARG A 258 10.26 -9.09 0.25
CA ARG A 258 9.70 -8.58 -1.01
C ARG A 258 8.44 -9.31 -1.45
N GLN A 259 8.35 -10.63 -1.27
CA GLN A 259 7.14 -11.41 -1.57
C GLN A 259 5.91 -10.91 -0.79
N HIS A 260 6.09 -10.54 0.49
CA HIS A 260 5.02 -9.93 1.29
C HIS A 260 4.64 -8.54 0.79
N ILE A 261 5.63 -7.71 0.47
CA ILE A 261 5.40 -6.37 -0.07
C ILE A 261 4.63 -6.45 -1.39
N TYR A 262 5.00 -7.36 -2.29
CA TYR A 262 4.27 -7.57 -3.55
C TYR A 262 2.82 -7.95 -3.31
N SER A 263 2.54 -8.78 -2.30
CA SER A 263 1.18 -9.21 -1.99
C SER A 263 0.32 -8.05 -1.49
N ILE A 264 0.91 -7.11 -0.75
CA ILE A 264 0.24 -5.89 -0.31
C ILE A 264 -0.08 -5.00 -1.51
N LEU A 265 0.89 -4.81 -2.42
CA LEU A 265 0.78 -3.87 -3.54
C LEU A 265 -0.16 -4.33 -4.66
N LEU A 266 -0.14 -5.63 -4.96
CA LEU A 266 -0.84 -6.16 -6.12
C LEU A 266 -2.26 -6.62 -5.81
N GLU A 267 -2.54 -6.92 -4.53
CA GLU A 267 -3.79 -7.48 -4.01
C GLU A 267 -4.20 -8.79 -4.72
N SER A 268 -4.93 -9.69 -4.03
CA SER A 268 -5.35 -10.94 -4.65
C SER A 268 -6.53 -10.71 -5.61
N GLY A 269 -6.40 -11.13 -6.87
CA GLY A 269 -7.49 -11.09 -7.85
C GLY A 269 -8.58 -12.16 -7.59
N LYS A 270 -9.62 -12.18 -8.43
CA LYS A 270 -10.64 -13.26 -8.43
C LYS A 270 -9.96 -14.61 -8.70
N GLY A 271 -9.81 -15.41 -7.65
CA GLY A 271 -9.06 -16.68 -7.67
C GLY A 271 -8.02 -16.80 -6.56
N GLY A 272 -7.76 -15.73 -5.80
CA GLY A 272 -6.85 -15.74 -4.65
C GLY A 272 -5.37 -15.65 -5.01
N THR A 273 -5.02 -15.59 -6.29
CA THR A 273 -3.63 -15.50 -6.77
C THR A 273 -3.27 -14.07 -7.15
N CYS A 274 -2.10 -13.62 -6.70
CA CYS A 274 -1.50 -12.34 -7.11
C CYS A 274 -0.65 -12.55 -8.37
N PRO A 275 -0.54 -11.55 -9.26
CA PRO A 275 0.33 -11.63 -10.42
C PRO A 275 1.80 -11.80 -10.02
N LEU A 276 2.55 -12.58 -10.81
CA LEU A 276 3.99 -12.79 -10.62
C LEU A 276 4.75 -11.49 -10.83
N VAL A 277 5.78 -11.24 -10.02
CA VAL A 277 6.69 -10.11 -10.15
C VAL A 277 8.00 -10.57 -10.76
N LYS A 278 8.49 -9.84 -11.77
CA LYS A 278 9.77 -10.12 -12.44
C LYS A 278 10.92 -9.46 -11.69
N GLU A 279 11.84 -10.24 -11.13
CA GLU A 279 13.05 -9.74 -10.47
C GLU A 279 14.29 -9.88 -11.35
N TRP A 280 14.98 -8.75 -11.59
CA TRP A 280 16.32 -8.71 -12.18
C TRP A 280 17.34 -8.37 -11.10
N CYS A 281 17.67 -9.33 -10.25
CA CYS A 281 18.54 -9.14 -9.10
C CYS A 281 19.89 -9.84 -9.29
N VAL A 282 20.98 -9.12 -9.10
CA VAL A 282 22.33 -9.72 -9.09
C VAL A 282 22.52 -10.48 -7.78
N TYR A 283 22.94 -11.75 -7.88
CA TYR A 283 23.43 -12.56 -6.77
C TYR A 283 24.26 -13.73 -7.31
N PHE A 284 25.05 -14.36 -6.44
CA PHE A 284 25.91 -15.48 -6.82
C PHE A 284 25.13 -16.60 -7.54
N GLY A 285 25.61 -16.98 -8.73
CA GLY A 285 24.98 -18.01 -9.56
C GLY A 285 23.81 -17.55 -10.45
N ASN A 286 23.39 -16.27 -10.38
CA ASN A 286 22.39 -15.74 -11.31
C ASN A 286 23.02 -15.18 -12.60
N PRO A 287 22.79 -15.79 -13.78
CA PRO A 287 23.37 -15.31 -15.03
C PRO A 287 22.61 -14.12 -15.65
N LEU A 288 21.50 -13.67 -15.05
CA LEU A 288 20.66 -12.57 -15.54
C LEU A 288 20.20 -12.70 -17.01
N ARG A 289 20.03 -13.93 -17.49
CA ARG A 289 19.51 -14.20 -18.85
C ARG A 289 18.00 -14.03 -18.94
N GLN A 290 17.31 -14.24 -17.83
CA GLN A 290 15.86 -14.10 -17.69
C GLN A 290 15.58 -13.60 -16.26
N PRO A 291 14.44 -12.92 -16.03
CA PRO A 291 14.06 -12.52 -14.68
C PRO A 291 13.64 -13.73 -13.86
N ASP A 292 13.87 -13.66 -12.55
CA ASP A 292 13.22 -14.57 -11.61
C ASP A 292 11.74 -14.19 -11.50
N LEU A 293 10.86 -15.19 -11.62
CA LEU A 293 9.41 -14.99 -11.47
C LEU A 293 9.02 -15.26 -10.03
N ILE A 294 8.75 -14.20 -9.28
CA ILE A 294 8.50 -14.27 -7.86
C ILE A 294 6.99 -14.23 -7.60
N GLN A 295 6.50 -15.25 -6.90
CA GLN A 295 5.12 -15.32 -6.44
C GLN A 295 4.95 -14.48 -5.17
N PRO A 296 4.02 -13.50 -5.15
CA PRO A 296 3.66 -12.82 -3.92
C PRO A 296 3.08 -13.78 -2.88
N VAL A 297 3.40 -13.54 -1.61
CA VAL A 297 2.98 -14.34 -0.46
C VAL A 297 2.27 -13.42 0.52
N GLN A 298 1.11 -13.82 1.05
CA GLN A 298 0.42 -12.98 2.02
C GLN A 298 1.16 -12.95 3.36
N PRO A 299 1.41 -11.77 3.95
CA PRO A 299 1.96 -11.67 5.30
C PRO A 299 0.93 -12.14 6.33
N SER A 300 1.41 -12.79 7.39
CA SER A 300 0.58 -13.29 8.48
C SER A 300 0.17 -12.14 9.41
N VAL A 301 -0.93 -11.44 9.07
CA VAL A 301 -1.49 -10.33 9.86
C VAL A 301 -2.77 -10.78 10.56
N THR A 302 -2.87 -10.53 11.87
CA THR A 302 -4.07 -10.81 12.65
C THR A 302 -5.27 -10.03 12.11
N GLY A 303 -6.32 -10.75 11.69
CA GLY A 303 -7.50 -10.14 11.05
C GLY A 303 -7.42 -10.02 9.52
N GLY A 304 -6.34 -10.52 8.91
CA GLY A 304 -6.09 -10.49 7.47
C GLY A 304 -5.26 -9.29 7.02
N THR A 305 -4.57 -9.44 5.89
CA THR A 305 -3.78 -8.35 5.30
C THR A 305 -4.71 -7.20 4.88
N PRO A 306 -4.49 -5.96 5.35
CA PRO A 306 -5.31 -4.82 4.95
C PRO A 306 -5.07 -4.50 3.48
N ASN A 307 -6.11 -4.04 2.78
CA ASN A 307 -5.96 -3.54 1.42
C ASN A 307 -5.25 -2.18 1.38
N LEU A 308 -4.74 -1.80 0.20
CA LEU A 308 -4.06 -0.52 0.01
C LEU A 308 -4.97 0.66 0.36
N LYS A 309 -6.29 0.48 0.22
CA LYS A 309 -7.29 1.47 0.60
C LYS A 309 -7.19 1.86 2.06
N THR A 310 -7.06 0.85 2.91
CA THR A 310 -6.93 1.04 4.36
C THR A 310 -5.56 1.61 4.68
N LEU A 311 -4.49 1.00 4.13
CA LEU A 311 -3.11 1.39 4.44
C LEU A 311 -2.82 2.82 4.00
N TRP A 312 -3.15 3.23 2.78
CA TRP A 312 -2.68 4.52 2.25
C TRP A 312 -3.58 5.69 2.61
N PHE A 313 -4.87 5.46 2.87
CA PHE A 313 -5.83 6.56 2.90
C PHE A 313 -6.75 6.59 4.12
N ALA A 314 -6.91 5.48 4.85
CA ALA A 314 -7.66 5.53 6.09
C ALA A 314 -6.89 6.33 7.16
N LYS A 315 -7.62 6.83 8.16
CA LYS A 315 -7.07 7.62 9.26
C LYS A 315 -7.59 7.11 10.59
N GLY A 316 -6.79 7.24 11.63
CA GLY A 316 -7.14 6.91 13.00
C GLY A 316 -6.08 6.03 13.66
N PRO A 317 -6.06 5.97 15.00
CA PRO A 317 -5.05 5.23 15.76
C PRO A 317 -5.01 3.74 15.41
N ASP A 318 -6.17 3.13 15.16
CA ASP A 318 -6.26 1.72 14.75
C ASP A 318 -5.62 1.49 13.39
N VAL A 319 -5.72 2.46 12.47
CA VAL A 319 -5.09 2.40 11.14
C VAL A 319 -3.58 2.49 11.29
N GLU A 320 -3.05 3.41 12.10
CA GLU A 320 -1.61 3.52 12.34
C GLU A 320 -1.04 2.22 12.95
N LYS A 321 -1.75 1.62 13.91
CA LYS A 321 -1.40 0.31 14.48
C LYS A 321 -1.39 -0.77 13.39
N GLN A 322 -2.39 -0.77 12.51
CA GLN A 322 -2.50 -1.72 11.42
C GLN A 322 -1.38 -1.53 10.36
N ARG A 323 -0.99 -0.30 10.04
CA ARG A 323 0.16 0.00 9.18
C ARG A 323 1.45 -0.56 9.76
N TYR A 324 1.70 -0.28 11.04
CA TYR A 324 2.90 -0.74 11.74
C TYR A 324 2.94 -2.27 11.84
N SER A 325 1.84 -2.91 12.22
CA SER A 325 1.73 -4.38 12.26
C SER A 325 1.92 -5.02 10.88
N THR A 326 1.33 -4.45 9.83
CA THR A 326 1.50 -4.96 8.44
C THR A 326 2.94 -4.82 7.96
N PHE A 327 3.60 -3.72 8.32
CA PHE A 327 5.01 -3.50 8.05
C PHE A 327 5.88 -4.57 8.71
N LEU A 328 5.69 -4.83 10.01
CA LEU A 328 6.44 -5.86 10.73
C LEU A 328 6.16 -7.27 10.19
N ALA A 329 4.93 -7.55 9.78
CA ALA A 329 4.56 -8.83 9.20
C ALA A 329 5.27 -9.11 7.86
N CYS A 330 5.71 -8.07 7.12
CA CYS A 330 6.56 -8.26 5.94
C CYS A 330 7.91 -8.92 6.31
N PHE A 331 8.38 -8.72 7.53
CA PHE A 331 9.63 -9.24 8.07
C PHE A 331 9.42 -10.40 9.07
N HIS A 332 8.19 -10.91 9.22
CA HIS A 332 7.82 -11.92 10.22
C HIS A 332 8.04 -11.49 11.69
N LEU A 333 7.93 -10.20 11.98
CA LEU A 333 8.17 -9.61 13.31
C LEU A 333 6.89 -9.05 13.95
N GLN A 334 5.71 -9.52 13.54
CA GLN A 334 4.44 -9.03 14.07
C GLN A 334 4.28 -9.21 15.59
N ASP A 335 4.98 -10.19 16.16
CA ASP A 335 4.94 -10.50 17.59
C ASP A 335 5.83 -9.56 18.43
N GLU A 336 6.81 -8.87 17.81
CA GLU A 336 7.74 -7.93 18.47
C GLU A 336 7.27 -6.47 18.42
N MET A 337 5.96 -6.28 18.22
CA MET A 337 5.40 -4.96 17.95
C MET A 337 5.54 -4.02 19.16
N GLU A 338 5.32 -4.52 20.37
CA GLU A 338 5.33 -3.68 21.58
C GLU A 338 6.76 -3.22 21.90
N GLU A 339 7.73 -4.13 21.76
CA GLU A 339 9.15 -3.87 21.98
C GLU A 339 9.71 -2.87 20.96
N LEU A 340 9.40 -3.05 19.67
CA LEU A 340 9.87 -2.14 18.63
C LEU A 340 9.21 -0.76 18.70
N GLN A 341 7.95 -0.67 19.16
CA GLN A 341 7.27 0.62 19.37
C GLN A 341 7.81 1.40 20.57
N ALA A 342 8.43 0.73 21.54
CA ALA A 342 9.06 1.39 22.68
C ALA A 342 10.38 2.09 22.32
N LEU A 343 10.97 1.78 21.16
CA LEU A 343 12.23 2.35 20.69
C LEU A 343 12.00 3.64 19.90
N GLU A 344 13.05 4.48 19.84
CA GLU A 344 13.07 5.61 18.90
C GLU A 344 12.97 5.11 17.46
N ALA A 345 12.21 5.81 16.60
CA ALA A 345 11.87 5.35 15.27
C ALA A 345 13.07 4.90 14.40
N PRO A 346 14.22 5.59 14.36
CA PRO A 346 15.39 5.12 13.61
C PRO A 346 15.97 3.80 14.16
N VAL A 347 15.99 3.66 15.48
CA VAL A 347 16.47 2.45 16.16
C VAL A 347 15.50 1.30 15.93
N ALA A 348 14.19 1.54 16.02
CA ALA A 348 13.16 0.54 15.74
C ALA A 348 13.26 0.00 14.30
N GLY A 349 13.44 0.89 13.31
CA GLY A 349 13.65 0.48 11.92
C GLY A 349 14.91 -0.36 11.75
N PHE A 350 16.02 0.07 12.35
CA PHE A 350 17.29 -0.67 12.32
C PHE A 350 17.18 -2.04 13.00
N CYS A 351 16.57 -2.12 14.19
CA CYS A 351 16.35 -3.36 14.93
C CYS A 351 15.40 -4.32 14.21
N CYS A 352 14.37 -3.82 13.53
CA CYS A 352 13.51 -4.62 12.66
C CYS A 352 14.35 -5.31 11.57
N LEU A 353 15.23 -4.58 10.90
CA LEU A 353 16.10 -5.14 9.88
C LEU A 353 17.10 -6.16 10.44
N LEU A 354 17.68 -5.86 11.59
CA LEU A 354 18.65 -6.71 12.26
C LEU A 354 18.02 -8.02 12.73
N ALA A 355 16.85 -7.96 13.35
CA ALA A 355 16.07 -9.14 13.74
C ALA A 355 15.73 -10.00 12.52
N TYR A 356 15.31 -9.39 11.41
CA TYR A 356 15.07 -10.10 10.16
C TYR A 356 16.34 -10.79 9.64
N LEU A 357 17.50 -10.11 9.65
CA LEU A 357 18.77 -10.68 9.23
C LEU A 357 19.16 -11.89 10.07
N MET A 358 19.05 -11.79 11.40
CA MET A 358 19.29 -12.91 12.32
C MET A 358 18.40 -14.12 12.04
N MET A 359 17.18 -13.91 11.53
CA MET A 359 16.29 -14.99 11.12
C MET A 359 16.65 -15.61 9.76
N GLN A 360 17.16 -14.81 8.81
CA GLN A 360 17.46 -15.28 7.45
C GLN A 360 18.87 -15.82 7.28
N VAL A 361 19.83 -15.38 8.11
CA VAL A 361 21.25 -15.71 7.98
C VAL A 361 21.71 -16.47 9.21
N SER A 362 21.74 -17.80 9.11
CA SER A 362 22.05 -18.69 10.23
C SER A 362 23.51 -18.62 10.73
N SER A 363 24.39 -18.01 9.96
CA SER A 363 25.81 -17.85 10.27
C SER A 363 26.11 -16.58 11.06
N LEU A 364 25.13 -15.71 11.33
CA LEU A 364 25.33 -14.51 12.13
C LEU A 364 25.62 -14.87 13.58
N SER A 365 26.73 -14.34 14.10
CA SER A 365 27.18 -14.55 15.47
C SER A 365 26.60 -13.52 16.45
N LEU A 366 26.79 -13.77 17.74
CA LEU A 366 26.46 -12.78 18.77
C LEU A 366 27.37 -11.54 18.64
N GLU A 367 28.61 -11.73 18.21
CA GLU A 367 29.57 -10.65 17.98
C GLU A 367 29.17 -9.79 16.77
N ASP A 368 28.62 -10.39 15.71
CA ASP A 368 28.04 -9.66 14.57
C ASP A 368 26.87 -8.77 15.05
N LEU A 369 25.98 -9.33 15.89
CA LEU A 369 24.84 -8.61 16.48
C LEU A 369 25.30 -7.44 17.36
N ASN A 370 26.23 -7.70 18.28
CA ASN A 370 26.77 -6.70 19.20
C ASN A 370 27.45 -5.55 18.44
N ALA A 371 28.13 -5.84 17.34
CA ALA A 371 28.74 -4.81 16.49
C ALA A 371 27.70 -3.86 15.88
N PHE A 372 26.58 -4.40 15.36
CA PHE A 372 25.49 -3.59 14.81
C PHE A 372 24.78 -2.76 15.88
N LEU A 373 24.52 -3.34 17.07
CA LEU A 373 23.90 -2.61 18.18
C LEU A 373 24.82 -1.51 18.72
N ALA A 374 26.11 -1.80 18.90
CA ALA A 374 27.09 -0.79 19.31
C ALA A 374 27.20 0.34 18.27
N LEU A 375 27.10 0.03 16.97
CA LEU A 375 27.07 1.04 15.92
C LEU A 375 25.91 2.02 16.11
N ILE A 376 24.67 1.54 16.13
CA ILE A 376 23.49 2.43 16.17
C ILE A 376 23.45 3.25 17.47
N LEU A 377 23.87 2.65 18.59
CA LEU A 377 23.87 3.32 19.88
C LEU A 377 24.94 4.42 19.98
N CYS A 378 26.13 4.19 19.43
CA CYS A 378 27.21 5.18 19.41
C CYS A 378 27.03 6.26 18.33
N LEU A 379 26.43 5.92 17.18
CA LEU A 379 26.30 6.85 16.05
C LEU A 379 25.59 8.15 16.42
N LYS A 380 24.54 8.07 17.26
CA LYS A 380 23.76 9.23 17.74
C LYS A 380 24.62 10.30 18.42
N GLY A 381 25.73 9.91 19.06
CA GLY A 381 26.65 10.83 19.74
C GLY A 381 27.82 11.33 18.88
N LYS A 382 27.91 10.92 17.61
CA LYS A 382 29.07 11.21 16.75
C LYS A 382 28.72 12.28 15.72
N SER A 383 29.54 13.32 15.65
CA SER A 383 29.50 14.30 14.56
C SER A 383 30.16 13.76 13.29
N ALA A 384 29.78 14.31 12.13
CA ALA A 384 30.40 13.98 10.85
C ALA A 384 31.93 14.18 10.86
N ALA A 385 32.44 15.22 11.55
CA ALA A 385 33.88 15.45 11.65
C ALA A 385 34.60 14.34 12.43
N GLN A 386 34.00 13.83 13.50
CA GLN A 386 34.54 12.69 14.26
C GLN A 386 34.57 11.43 13.39
N LEU A 387 33.47 11.14 12.67
CA LEU A 387 33.38 9.97 11.79
C LEU A 387 34.38 10.02 10.63
N ILE A 388 34.56 11.18 9.99
CA ILE A 388 35.58 11.39 8.96
C ILE A 388 36.97 11.10 9.52
N GLY A 389 37.24 11.58 10.74
CA GLY A 389 38.52 11.43 11.43
C GLY A 389 38.85 9.99 11.87
N LEU A 390 37.88 9.08 11.91
CA LEU A 390 38.12 7.68 12.28
C LEU A 390 39.16 7.03 11.35
N GLN A 391 40.16 6.41 11.97
CA GLN A 391 41.23 5.66 11.31
C GLN A 391 41.06 4.18 11.63
N LEU A 392 40.89 3.37 10.59
CA LEU A 392 40.82 1.92 10.71
C LEU A 392 42.24 1.34 10.59
N ALA A 393 42.59 0.44 11.50
CA ALA A 393 43.87 -0.27 11.43
C ALA A 393 43.88 -1.29 10.27
N GLU A 394 42.76 -1.95 10.07
CA GLU A 394 42.50 -2.92 9.00
C GLU A 394 41.03 -2.85 8.59
N VAL A 395 40.68 -3.42 7.43
CA VAL A 395 39.30 -3.55 6.96
C VAL A 395 38.97 -5.03 6.90
N ASP A 396 37.96 -5.44 7.67
CA ASP A 396 37.49 -6.82 7.70
C ASP A 396 36.51 -7.06 6.54
N SER A 397 36.75 -8.10 5.74
CA SER A 397 35.96 -8.39 4.54
C SER A 397 34.54 -8.85 4.86
N ARG A 398 34.35 -9.63 5.93
CA ARG A 398 33.02 -10.05 6.38
C ARG A 398 32.22 -8.85 6.88
N ALA A 399 32.85 -7.93 7.61
CA ALA A 399 32.21 -6.68 8.02
C ALA A 399 31.85 -5.78 6.83
N VAL A 400 32.63 -5.77 5.74
CA VAL A 400 32.23 -5.09 4.49
C VAL A 400 30.97 -5.74 3.91
N HIS A 401 30.95 -7.06 3.81
CA HIS A 401 29.82 -7.83 3.29
C HIS A 401 28.55 -7.59 4.11
N LEU A 402 28.63 -7.72 5.44
CA LEU A 402 27.51 -7.48 6.37
C LEU A 402 26.99 -6.05 6.30
N GLY A 403 27.89 -5.06 6.23
CA GLY A 403 27.50 -3.66 6.05
C GLY A 403 26.74 -3.45 4.74
N ALA A 404 27.21 -4.04 3.64
CA ALA A 404 26.56 -3.95 2.34
C ALA A 404 25.18 -4.64 2.31
N VAL A 405 25.04 -5.79 2.96
CA VAL A 405 23.75 -6.49 3.14
C VAL A 405 22.78 -5.61 3.93
N LEU A 406 23.20 -5.04 5.06
CA LEU A 406 22.35 -4.18 5.87
C LEU A 406 21.89 -2.92 5.10
N ILE A 407 22.80 -2.23 4.39
CA ILE A 407 22.45 -1.06 3.57
C ILE A 407 21.43 -1.43 2.48
N ARG A 408 21.57 -2.61 1.85
CA ARG A 408 20.56 -3.11 0.91
C ARG A 408 19.23 -3.41 1.59
N GLY A 409 19.28 -3.93 2.81
CA GLY A 409 18.11 -4.11 3.66
C GLY A 409 17.31 -2.86 3.91
N LEU A 410 17.96 -1.71 4.14
CA LEU A 410 17.27 -0.42 4.30
C LEU A 410 16.42 -0.08 3.09
N THR A 411 16.85 -0.42 1.87
CA THR A 411 16.02 -0.20 0.66
C THR A 411 14.76 -1.06 0.65
N THR A 412 14.84 -2.30 1.14
CA THR A 412 13.68 -3.18 1.31
C THR A 412 12.75 -2.66 2.41
N LEU A 413 13.32 -2.09 3.47
CA LEU A 413 12.59 -1.49 4.57
C LEU A 413 11.82 -0.23 4.14
N LEU A 414 12.43 0.62 3.33
CA LEU A 414 11.75 1.77 2.69
C LEU A 414 10.60 1.32 1.79
N MET A 415 10.80 0.26 0.99
CA MET A 415 9.75 -0.32 0.15
C MET A 415 8.58 -0.86 0.97
N ALA A 416 8.85 -1.57 2.08
CA ALA A 416 7.81 -2.02 3.01
C ALA A 416 7.10 -0.83 3.66
N ASN A 417 7.84 0.21 4.08
CA ASN A 417 7.29 1.42 4.69
C ASN A 417 6.29 2.10 3.75
N SER A 418 6.66 2.32 2.48
CA SER A 418 5.78 2.90 1.47
C SER A 418 4.56 2.02 1.18
N ALA A 419 4.76 0.70 1.00
CA ALA A 419 3.66 -0.23 0.74
C ALA A 419 2.64 -0.25 1.90
N CYS A 420 3.12 -0.08 3.14
CA CYS A 420 2.29 -0.09 4.34
C CYS A 420 1.72 1.29 4.72
N GLY A 421 1.86 2.33 3.89
CA GLY A 421 1.30 3.66 4.17
C GLY A 421 2.09 4.49 5.17
N PHE A 422 3.41 4.33 5.21
CA PHE A 422 4.37 5.13 5.99
C PHE A 422 4.19 5.07 7.52
N PRO A 423 4.25 3.89 8.15
CA PRO A 423 4.33 3.79 9.62
C PRO A 423 5.57 4.47 10.22
N PHE A 424 6.64 4.66 9.44
CA PHE A 424 7.81 5.47 9.78
C PHE A 424 7.91 6.71 8.91
N ARG A 425 8.49 7.79 9.43
CA ARG A 425 8.91 8.90 8.57
C ARG A 425 10.08 8.43 7.72
N MET A 426 10.18 8.94 6.49
CA MET A 426 11.29 8.57 5.60
C MET A 426 12.65 8.93 6.24
N ASP A 427 12.75 10.09 6.88
CA ASP A 427 13.97 10.55 7.57
C ASP A 427 14.47 9.56 8.62
N ASP A 428 13.55 8.84 9.29
CA ASP A 428 13.89 7.89 10.35
C ASP A 428 14.62 6.66 9.80
N LEU A 429 14.42 6.33 8.51
CA LEU A 429 14.94 5.11 7.88
C LEU A 429 16.16 5.36 6.98
N MET A 430 16.71 6.57 7.03
CA MET A 430 17.82 6.95 6.16
C MET A 430 19.16 6.40 6.67
N PRO A 431 20.07 5.97 5.77
CA PRO A 431 21.38 5.42 6.18
C PRO A 431 22.17 6.35 7.10
N TRP A 432 22.12 7.68 6.87
CA TRP A 432 22.84 8.65 7.71
C TRP A 432 22.29 8.78 9.14
N ALA A 433 21.10 8.26 9.43
CA ALA A 433 20.56 8.19 10.78
C ALA A 433 20.97 6.91 11.52
N VAL A 434 21.31 5.84 10.79
CA VAL A 434 21.40 4.49 11.36
C VAL A 434 22.68 3.71 11.08
N PHE A 435 23.51 4.14 10.14
CA PHE A 435 24.71 3.41 9.75
C PHE A 435 25.88 4.33 9.36
N ASP A 436 27.08 3.98 9.83
CA ASP A 436 28.35 4.55 9.37
C ASP A 436 29.37 3.43 9.20
N GLY A 437 29.96 3.32 8.02
CA GLY A 437 30.79 2.17 7.65
C GLY A 437 32.12 2.09 8.40
N LYS A 438 32.76 3.24 8.71
CA LYS A 438 34.01 3.23 9.48
C LYS A 438 33.73 2.89 10.94
N LEU A 439 32.68 3.49 11.50
CA LEU A 439 32.27 3.16 12.86
C LEU A 439 31.90 1.68 12.98
N PHE A 440 31.19 1.12 11.99
CA PHE A 440 30.82 -0.30 12.00
C PHE A 440 32.04 -1.21 11.98
N GLN A 441 33.02 -0.95 11.11
CA GLN A 441 34.28 -1.70 11.07
C GLN A 441 35.02 -1.69 12.42
N GLU A 442 35.07 -0.52 13.08
CA GLU A 442 35.67 -0.42 14.41
C GLU A 442 34.92 -1.24 15.46
N LYS A 443 33.57 -1.14 15.50
CA LYS A 443 32.74 -1.91 16.44
C LYS A 443 32.82 -3.41 16.17
N TYR A 444 32.86 -3.81 14.90
CA TYR A 444 32.98 -5.18 14.47
C TYR A 444 34.25 -5.83 15.02
N GLN A 445 35.40 -5.18 14.79
CA GLN A 445 36.70 -5.66 15.24
C GLN A 445 36.78 -5.72 16.77
N LYS A 446 36.26 -4.70 17.48
CA LYS A 446 36.20 -4.72 18.95
C LYS A 446 35.35 -5.87 19.47
N SER A 447 34.19 -6.10 18.87
CA SER A 447 33.28 -7.15 19.31
C SER A 447 33.90 -8.53 19.11
N HIS A 448 34.51 -8.78 17.95
CA HIS A 448 35.16 -10.06 17.64
C HIS A 448 36.48 -10.29 18.39
N ARG A 449 37.06 -9.25 18.99
CA ARG A 449 38.19 -9.38 19.94
C ARG A 449 37.74 -9.68 21.37
N GLY A 450 36.43 -9.72 21.64
CA GLY A 450 35.89 -9.96 22.97
C GLY A 450 35.98 -8.75 23.91
N CYS A 451 35.98 -7.52 23.37
CA CYS A 451 35.89 -6.30 24.18
C CYS A 451 34.60 -6.28 25.01
N SER A 452 34.64 -5.62 26.16
CA SER A 452 33.47 -5.51 27.03
C SER A 452 32.37 -4.62 26.42
N VAL A 453 31.14 -4.73 26.92
CA VAL A 453 30.01 -3.90 26.45
C VAL A 453 30.29 -2.42 26.70
N GLU A 454 30.91 -2.07 27.81
CA GLU A 454 31.30 -0.69 28.15
C GLU A 454 32.32 -0.13 27.15
N GLU A 455 33.29 -0.96 26.73
CA GLU A 455 34.27 -0.59 25.71
C GLU A 455 33.65 -0.44 24.31
N LEU A 456 32.72 -1.35 23.97
CA LEU A 456 31.97 -1.29 22.71
C LEU A 456 31.11 -0.02 22.64
N LEU A 457 30.48 0.35 23.74
CA LEU A 457 29.63 1.53 23.86
C LEU A 457 30.40 2.82 24.16
N GLU A 458 31.73 2.77 24.28
CA GLU A 458 32.60 3.93 24.58
C GLU A 458 32.23 4.64 25.90
N GLY A 459 31.79 3.89 26.91
CA GLY A 459 31.38 4.45 28.19
C GLY A 459 30.05 5.21 28.17
N ASN A 460 29.28 5.15 27.07
CA ASN A 460 27.93 5.74 26.98
C ASN A 460 26.86 4.98 27.79
N VAL A 461 27.27 4.14 28.75
CA VAL A 461 26.37 3.29 29.56
C VAL A 461 25.69 4.08 30.68
N GLU A 462 26.30 5.19 31.15
CA GLU A 462 25.85 5.89 32.37
C GLU A 462 25.04 7.19 32.14
N ASP A 463 24.92 7.70 30.92
CA ASP A 463 24.39 9.06 30.66
C ASP A 463 23.00 9.10 29.99
N ARG A 464 22.20 8.03 30.12
CA ARG A 464 20.86 7.93 29.51
C ARG A 464 19.69 7.68 30.47
N ASP A 465 19.87 7.94 31.76
CA ASP A 465 18.75 8.24 32.65
C ASP A 465 18.46 9.74 32.64
N ILE A 466 17.18 10.10 32.63
CA ILE A 466 16.61 11.46 32.73
C ILE A 466 16.33 12.15 31.37
N HIS A 467 15.39 11.62 30.58
CA HIS A 467 14.16 12.35 30.12
C HIS A 467 13.43 11.76 28.90
N THR A 468 13.88 10.67 28.28
CA THR A 468 13.14 10.01 27.19
C THR A 468 12.83 8.56 27.58
N GLY A 469 11.55 8.24 27.78
CA GLY A 469 11.08 6.99 28.39
C GLY A 469 11.27 5.74 27.54
N GLY A 470 12.50 5.23 27.47
CA GLY A 470 12.82 3.88 26.98
C GLY A 470 14.30 3.58 27.21
N ASP A 471 14.61 2.57 28.04
CA ASP A 471 15.97 2.17 28.35
C ASP A 471 16.57 1.37 27.18
N THR A 472 17.36 2.04 26.33
CA THR A 472 17.99 1.41 25.15
C THR A 472 19.09 0.41 25.51
N THR A 473 19.54 0.35 26.77
CA THR A 473 20.53 -0.68 27.20
C THR A 473 19.90 -2.07 27.24
N PHE A 474 18.57 -2.16 27.36
CA PHE A 474 17.80 -3.41 27.24
C PHE A 474 17.99 -4.12 25.89
N LEU A 475 18.33 -3.40 24.82
CA LEU A 475 18.59 -4.00 23.50
C LEU A 475 19.80 -4.94 23.49
N LEU A 476 20.75 -4.72 24.39
CA LEU A 476 21.93 -5.58 24.61
C LEU A 476 21.71 -6.58 25.75
N SER A 477 20.57 -6.49 26.45
CA SER A 477 20.24 -7.39 27.55
C SER A 477 19.60 -8.69 27.03
N LYS A 478 19.74 -9.75 27.82
CA LYS A 478 19.22 -11.08 27.52
C LYS A 478 17.69 -11.12 27.33
N GLU A 479 16.97 -10.10 27.82
CA GLU A 479 15.51 -10.07 27.87
C GLU A 479 14.87 -9.73 26.51
N PHE A 480 15.40 -8.73 25.76
CA PHE A 480 14.95 -8.44 24.36
C PHE A 480 15.18 -9.64 23.42
N MET A 481 16.26 -10.40 23.67
CA MET A 481 16.59 -11.60 22.89
C MET A 481 15.77 -12.83 23.29
N SER A 482 15.02 -12.79 24.40
CA SER A 482 14.24 -13.92 24.91
C SER A 482 12.75 -13.89 24.56
N THR A 483 12.18 -12.70 24.31
CA THR A 483 10.75 -12.49 24.03
C THR A 483 10.34 -12.96 22.63
N SER A 484 11.29 -12.97 21.70
CA SER A 484 11.11 -13.53 20.36
C SER A 484 11.18 -15.04 20.40
N GLY A 485 10.05 -15.72 20.64
CA GLY A 485 9.93 -17.17 20.82
C GLY A 485 10.48 -18.07 19.69
N LYS A 486 11.04 -17.51 18.61
CA LYS A 486 11.84 -18.21 17.59
C LYS A 486 13.36 -18.12 17.79
N LEU A 487 13.86 -17.21 18.63
CA LEU A 487 15.24 -17.17 19.13
C LEU A 487 15.46 -18.07 20.37
N GLY A 488 14.43 -18.75 20.87
CA GLY A 488 14.50 -19.65 22.03
C GLY A 488 15.49 -20.83 21.93
N TRP A 489 16.09 -21.08 20.76
CA TRP A 489 17.21 -22.03 20.59
C TRP A 489 18.55 -21.51 21.14
N TRP A 490 18.66 -20.22 21.46
CA TRP A 490 19.90 -19.59 21.93
C TRP A 490 20.07 -19.59 23.46
N ASN A 491 19.03 -19.99 24.22
CA ASN A 491 19.13 -20.16 25.67
C ASN A 491 20.01 -21.35 26.10
N SER A 492 20.49 -22.18 25.16
CA SER A 492 21.26 -23.41 25.44
C SER A 492 22.79 -23.27 25.36
N CYS A 493 23.34 -22.10 25.02
CA CYS A 493 24.79 -21.87 25.11
C CYS A 493 25.15 -21.32 26.50
N HIS A 494 25.66 -22.20 27.36
CA HIS A 494 26.11 -21.92 28.73
C HIS A 494 27.02 -20.68 28.83
N TRP A 495 26.52 -19.65 29.50
CA TRP A 495 27.31 -18.56 30.11
C TRP A 495 27.26 -18.69 31.64
N ASP A 496 27.47 -19.90 32.15
CA ASP A 496 27.74 -20.12 33.58
C ASP A 496 29.23 -20.38 33.74
N ASN A 497 30.00 -19.30 33.94
CA ASN A 497 31.19 -19.24 34.81
C ASN A 497 31.96 -17.95 34.55
N CYS A 498 31.54 -16.86 35.20
CA CYS A 498 32.44 -15.78 35.65
C CYS A 498 31.70 -14.90 36.67
N CYS A 499 31.29 -15.53 37.78
CA CYS A 499 31.00 -14.86 39.04
C CYS A 499 31.52 -15.74 40.18
N LEU A 500 32.86 -15.81 40.28
CA LEU A 500 33.65 -15.89 41.51
C LEU A 500 35.12 -15.64 41.19
#